data_AF-A0A2U9P0I6-F1
#
_entry.id   AF-A0A2U9P0I6-F1
#
_cell.length_a   1.000
_cell.length_b   1.000
_cell.length_c   1.000
_cell.angle_alpha   90.00
_cell.angle_beta   90.00
_cell.angle_gamma   90.00
#
_symmetry.space_group_name_H-M   'P 1'
#
loop_
_entity.id
_entity.type
_entity.pdbx_description
1 polymer ?
#
loop_
_entity_poly.entity_id
_entity_poly.type
_entity_poly.pdbx_seq_one_letter_code
_entity_poly.pdbx_strand_id
1 'polypeptide(L)'
;MTSQTTTSETTETRIARSADLGSIAVMSWAREAPEGTVPFLLACPLGDGDKGPGAGSAAVAQMLDSLDLPRDGQLVDGTSRPSMPVTLLVVPGGSAVLTMPYVNAQITPSEAWQDAVAERGFACLIFTTRPWTGEDTDDPEAIAAFANAEETLQSAAKVVLPVRSLRGH
;
A
#
# COMPACT_ATOMS: atom_id res chain seq x y z
N MET A 1 -43.51 35.67 -6.59
CA MET A 1 -42.15 35.59 -7.16
C MET A 1 -41.27 34.90 -6.13
N THR A 2 -41.15 33.56 -6.19
CA THR A 2 -40.02 32.79 -6.80
C THR A 2 -38.66 33.16 -6.19
N SER A 3 -37.82 32.26 -5.65
CA SER A 3 -37.83 30.81 -5.40
C SER A 3 -36.71 30.50 -4.40
N GLN A 4 -36.86 29.43 -3.61
CA GLN A 4 -35.81 28.88 -2.75
C GLN A 4 -34.72 28.21 -3.59
N THR A 5 -33.45 28.50 -3.31
CA THR A 5 -32.30 27.78 -3.89
C THR A 5 -31.93 26.65 -2.95
N THR A 6 -32.48 25.46 -3.20
CA THR A 6 -32.00 24.22 -2.58
C THR A 6 -30.76 23.77 -3.34
N THR A 7 -29.57 24.12 -2.85
CA THR A 7 -28.35 23.46 -3.32
C THR A 7 -28.38 22.03 -2.79
N SER A 8 -28.72 21.09 -3.66
CA SER A 8 -28.51 19.67 -3.42
C SER A 8 -27.01 19.43 -3.46
N GLU A 9 -26.39 19.23 -2.29
CA GLU A 9 -25.03 18.72 -2.23
C GLU A 9 -25.09 17.23 -2.58
N THR A 10 -24.99 16.94 -3.88
CA THR A 10 -24.83 15.56 -4.36
C THR A 10 -23.45 15.09 -3.92
N THR A 11 -23.39 14.28 -2.86
CA THR A 11 -22.23 13.44 -2.56
C THR A 11 -22.13 12.39 -3.67
N GLU A 12 -21.58 12.79 -4.81
CA GLU A 12 -21.20 11.89 -5.88
C GLU A 12 -19.95 11.16 -5.39
N THR A 13 -20.13 9.97 -4.80
CA THR A 13 -19.05 8.99 -4.60
C THR A 13 -18.55 8.61 -5.97
N ARG A 14 -17.72 9.48 -6.56
CA ARG A 14 -17.16 9.32 -7.88
C ARG A 14 -16.11 8.24 -7.74
N ILE A 15 -16.53 7.01 -8.06
CA ILE A 15 -15.66 5.84 -8.24
C ILE A 15 -14.37 6.36 -8.87
N ALA A 16 -13.28 6.30 -8.11
CA ALA A 16 -11.99 6.80 -8.53
C ALA A 16 -11.69 6.19 -9.90
N ARG A 17 -11.76 7.02 -10.94
CA ARG A 17 -11.47 6.57 -12.31
C ARG A 17 -9.99 6.21 -12.32
N SER A 18 -9.57 5.09 -12.89
CA SER A 18 -8.19 4.59 -12.77
C SER A 18 -7.11 5.62 -13.15
N ALA A 19 -7.42 6.58 -14.02
CA ALA A 19 -6.54 7.71 -14.38
C ALA A 19 -6.29 8.74 -13.25
N ASP A 20 -7.18 8.80 -12.25
CA ASP A 20 -7.10 9.67 -11.08
C ASP A 20 -6.11 9.11 -10.04
N LEU A 21 -5.94 7.78 -10.00
CA LEU A 21 -5.01 7.08 -9.10
C LEU A 21 -3.54 7.45 -9.36
N GLY A 22 -3.20 7.68 -10.64
CA GLY A 22 -1.81 7.85 -11.07
C GLY A 22 -0.98 6.59 -10.86
N SER A 23 0.33 6.76 -10.82
CA SER A 23 1.26 5.67 -10.53
C SER A 23 1.34 5.41 -9.02
N ILE A 24 1.33 4.14 -8.63
CA ILE A 24 1.57 3.70 -7.25
C ILE A 24 3.00 3.16 -7.17
N ALA A 25 3.82 3.76 -6.32
CA ALA A 25 5.12 3.21 -5.99
C ALA A 25 4.95 2.11 -4.93
N VAL A 26 5.66 1.00 -5.13
CA VAL A 26 5.76 -0.08 -4.15
C VAL A 26 7.22 -0.27 -3.82
N MET A 27 7.55 -0.19 -2.53
CA MET A 27 8.91 -0.21 -2.02
C MET A 27 9.00 -1.20 -0.87
N SER A 28 10.19 -1.76 -0.63
CA SER A 28 10.43 -2.75 0.42
C SER A 28 11.60 -2.39 1.30
N TRP A 29 11.47 -2.63 2.59
CA TRP A 29 12.58 -2.55 3.54
C TRP A 29 12.40 -3.59 4.64
N ALA A 30 13.51 -4.04 5.21
CA ALA A 30 13.53 -4.92 6.35
C ALA A 30 13.84 -4.09 7.61
N ARG A 31 13.17 -4.38 8.72
CA ARG A 31 13.41 -3.74 10.01
C ARG A 31 13.77 -4.77 11.06
N GLU A 32 14.82 -4.51 11.82
CA GLU A 32 15.15 -5.31 12.99
C GLU A 32 14.12 -5.11 14.12
N ALA A 33 13.67 -6.22 14.72
CA ALA A 33 12.83 -6.23 15.90
C ALA A 33 13.39 -7.26 16.91
N PRO A 34 13.03 -7.18 18.20
CA PRO A 34 13.53 -8.11 19.23
C PRO A 34 13.28 -9.59 18.92
N GLU A 35 12.22 -9.86 18.15
CA GLU A 35 11.76 -11.16 17.68
C GLU A 35 12.35 -11.57 16.32
N GLY A 36 13.29 -10.79 15.77
CA GLY A 36 13.91 -11.00 14.47
C GLY A 36 13.50 -9.97 13.43
N THR A 37 14.12 -10.01 12.25
CA THR A 37 13.84 -9.07 11.16
C THR A 37 12.40 -9.19 10.66
N VAL A 38 11.71 -8.06 10.51
CA VAL A 38 10.34 -7.96 10.01
C VAL A 38 10.37 -7.36 8.59
N PRO A 39 9.78 -8.04 7.58
CA PRO A 39 9.72 -7.54 6.23
C PRO A 39 8.54 -6.61 6.04
N PHE A 40 8.80 -5.39 5.56
CA PHE A 40 7.79 -4.37 5.31
C PHE A 40 7.69 -4.00 3.83
N LEU A 41 6.50 -3.56 3.43
CA LEU A 41 6.20 -2.99 2.13
C LEU A 41 5.50 -1.64 2.31
N LEU A 42 5.84 -0.68 1.48
CA LEU A 42 5.18 0.61 1.39
C LEU A 42 4.53 0.69 0.01
N ALA A 43 3.22 0.94 -0.02
CA ALA A 43 2.53 1.37 -1.22
C ALA A 43 2.06 2.80 -1.03
N CYS A 44 2.33 3.68 -2.00
CA CYS A 44 1.90 5.07 -1.96
C CYS A 44 1.75 5.65 -3.36
N PRO A 45 0.86 6.64 -3.57
CA PRO A 45 0.77 7.33 -4.84
C PRO A 45 2.02 8.16 -5.11
N LEU A 46 2.45 8.27 -6.36
CA LEU A 46 3.45 9.25 -6.79
C LEU A 46 2.84 10.62 -7.06
N GLY A 47 1.51 10.67 -7.25
CA GLY A 47 0.77 11.92 -7.47
C GLY A 47 0.86 12.45 -8.90
N ASP A 48 1.31 11.65 -9.86
CA ASP A 48 1.38 11.95 -11.30
C ASP A 48 0.06 11.70 -12.05
N GLY A 49 -1.03 11.42 -11.32
CA GLY A 49 -2.36 11.23 -11.93
C GLY A 49 -2.84 12.48 -12.68
N ASP A 50 -3.79 12.29 -13.60
CA ASP A 50 -4.26 13.32 -14.55
C ASP A 50 -4.79 14.60 -13.86
N LYS A 51 -5.20 14.47 -12.58
CA LYS A 51 -5.71 15.56 -11.74
C LYS A 51 -4.79 15.96 -10.59
N GLY A 52 -3.54 15.51 -10.62
CA GLY A 52 -2.51 15.85 -9.65
C GLY A 52 -2.60 15.07 -8.32
N PRO A 53 -1.71 15.41 -7.36
CA PRO A 53 -1.44 14.57 -6.18
C PRO A 53 -2.62 14.44 -5.20
N GLY A 54 -3.47 15.47 -5.09
CA GLY A 54 -4.65 15.42 -4.24
C GLY A 54 -5.70 14.42 -4.73
N ALA A 55 -5.82 14.26 -6.05
CA ALA A 55 -6.74 13.32 -6.67
C ALA A 55 -6.26 11.87 -6.46
N GLY A 56 -4.97 11.61 -6.68
CA GLY A 56 -4.35 10.29 -6.38
C GLY A 56 -4.52 9.88 -4.91
N SER A 57 -4.33 10.82 -3.98
CA SER A 57 -4.54 10.57 -2.54
C SER A 57 -5.99 10.17 -2.24
N ALA A 58 -6.97 10.85 -2.83
CA ALA A 58 -8.40 10.54 -2.69
C ALA A 58 -8.79 9.24 -3.39
N ALA A 59 -8.17 8.92 -4.52
CA ALA A 59 -8.36 7.66 -5.24
C ALA A 59 -7.86 6.47 -4.41
N VAL A 60 -6.68 6.58 -3.81
CA VAL A 60 -6.15 5.57 -2.87
C VAL A 60 -7.06 5.44 -1.65
N ALA A 61 -7.58 6.54 -1.11
CA ALA A 61 -8.53 6.51 0.00
C ALA A 61 -9.78 5.69 -0.31
N GLN A 62 -10.40 5.93 -1.47
CA GLN A 62 -11.58 5.19 -1.92
C GLN A 62 -11.27 3.72 -2.23
N MET A 63 -10.07 3.44 -2.74
CA MET A 63 -9.60 2.08 -2.99
C MET A 63 -9.45 1.31 -1.67
N LEU A 64 -8.80 1.89 -0.66
CA LEU A 64 -8.65 1.28 0.66
C LEU A 64 -10.01 0.98 1.31
N ASP A 65 -10.96 1.90 1.22
CA ASP A 65 -12.33 1.69 1.68
C ASP A 65 -13.02 0.53 0.94
N SER A 66 -12.91 0.49 -0.39
CA SER A 66 -13.45 -0.59 -1.22
C SER A 66 -12.82 -1.96 -0.94
N LEU A 67 -11.60 -1.96 -0.37
CA LEU A 67 -10.86 -3.16 0.03
C LEU A 67 -11.10 -3.57 1.48
N ASP A 68 -11.95 -2.84 2.21
CA ASP A 68 -12.20 -3.03 3.65
C ASP A 68 -10.88 -2.93 4.46
N LEU A 69 -10.06 -1.94 4.07
CA LEU A 69 -8.77 -1.63 4.67
C LEU A 69 -8.85 -0.31 5.46
N PRO A 70 -9.06 -0.36 6.79
CA PRO A 70 -9.16 0.83 7.62
C PRO A 70 -7.82 1.58 7.67
N ARG A 71 -7.90 2.91 7.58
CA ARG A 71 -6.76 3.82 7.70
C ARG A 71 -6.53 4.32 9.12
N ASP A 72 -7.41 3.97 10.06
CA ASP A 72 -7.37 4.40 11.48
C ASP A 72 -6.21 3.76 12.27
N GLY A 73 -5.17 3.28 11.59
CA GLY A 73 -4.02 2.63 12.20
C GLY A 73 -4.26 1.20 12.69
N GLN A 74 -5.48 0.65 12.55
CA GLN A 74 -5.79 -0.75 12.83
C GLN A 74 -5.02 -1.67 11.88
N LEU A 75 -4.38 -2.70 12.45
CA LEU A 75 -3.73 -3.74 11.68
C LEU A 75 -4.77 -4.76 11.18
N VAL A 76 -4.84 -4.94 9.87
CA VAL A 76 -5.64 -6.00 9.25
C VAL A 76 -4.78 -7.24 9.12
N ASP A 77 -5.23 -8.35 9.69
CA ASP A 77 -4.60 -9.65 9.48
C ASP A 77 -5.14 -10.30 8.19
N GLY A 78 -4.33 -10.27 7.13
CA GLY A 78 -4.63 -10.94 5.86
C GLY A 78 -4.46 -12.45 5.92
N THR A 79 -3.75 -12.98 6.93
CA THR A 79 -3.55 -14.43 7.08
C THR A 79 -4.86 -15.14 7.44
N SER A 80 -5.74 -14.48 8.18
CA SER A 80 -7.11 -14.92 8.48
C SER A 80 -8.13 -14.65 7.36
N ARG A 81 -7.73 -13.98 6.26
CA ARG A 81 -8.62 -13.57 5.15
C ARG A 81 -8.16 -14.16 3.80
N PRO A 82 -8.41 -15.46 3.52
CA PRO A 82 -7.92 -16.11 2.29
C PRO A 82 -8.51 -15.53 0.98
N SER A 83 -9.69 -14.92 1.05
CA SER A 83 -10.36 -14.24 -0.07
C SER A 83 -9.99 -12.76 -0.20
N MET A 84 -8.98 -12.31 0.55
CA MET A 84 -8.51 -10.93 0.47
C MET A 84 -7.98 -10.63 -0.94
N PRO A 85 -8.41 -9.53 -1.57
CA PRO A 85 -8.00 -9.18 -2.93
C PRO A 85 -6.58 -8.61 -3.01
N VAL A 86 -5.82 -8.63 -1.91
CA VAL A 86 -4.41 -8.21 -1.84
C VAL A 86 -3.56 -9.45 -1.65
N THR A 87 -2.66 -9.72 -2.58
CA THR A 87 -1.78 -10.88 -2.56
C THR A 87 -0.33 -10.48 -2.76
N LEU A 88 0.55 -11.11 -1.99
CA LEU A 88 2.00 -10.97 -2.13
C LEU A 88 2.59 -12.30 -2.57
N LEU A 89 3.22 -12.29 -3.74
CA LEU A 89 3.96 -13.41 -4.27
C LEU A 89 5.46 -13.14 -4.15
N VAL A 90 6.25 -14.08 -3.63
CA VAL A 90 7.71 -13.94 -3.54
C VAL A 90 8.38 -15.06 -4.31
N VAL A 91 9.32 -14.70 -5.17
CA VAL A 91 10.20 -15.62 -5.88
C VAL A 91 11.52 -15.65 -5.13
N PRO A 92 11.92 -16.78 -4.52
CA PRO A 92 13.17 -16.88 -3.78
C PRO A 92 14.38 -16.50 -4.64
N GLY A 93 15.23 -15.60 -4.13
CA GLY A 93 16.40 -15.10 -4.86
C GLY A 93 16.06 -14.18 -6.03
N GLY A 94 14.83 -13.67 -6.09
CA GLY A 94 14.31 -12.90 -7.21
C GLY A 94 13.43 -11.75 -6.77
N SER A 95 12.29 -11.60 -7.44
CA SER A 95 11.36 -10.50 -7.21
C SER A 95 10.20 -10.87 -6.29
N ALA A 96 9.62 -9.85 -5.67
CA ALA A 96 8.29 -9.95 -5.06
C ALA A 96 7.27 -9.19 -5.92
N VAL A 97 6.07 -9.75 -6.03
CA VAL A 97 4.96 -9.18 -6.80
C VAL A 97 3.80 -8.92 -5.86
N LEU A 98 3.45 -7.64 -5.69
CA LEU A 98 2.26 -7.21 -4.98
C LEU A 98 1.13 -7.04 -6.00
N THR A 99 0.02 -7.73 -5.78
CA THR A 99 -1.17 -7.65 -6.63
C THR A 99 -2.39 -7.27 -5.80
N MET A 100 -3.11 -6.27 -6.25
CA MET A 100 -4.41 -5.84 -5.73
C MET A 100 -5.20 -5.13 -6.85
N PRO A 101 -6.50 -4.80 -6.66
CA PRO A 101 -7.26 -4.11 -7.70
C PRO A 101 -6.54 -2.86 -8.19
N TYR A 102 -6.38 -2.69 -9.51
CA TYR A 102 -5.68 -1.55 -10.13
C TYR A 102 -4.17 -1.43 -9.87
N VAL A 103 -3.57 -2.27 -9.02
CA VAL A 103 -2.14 -2.22 -8.70
C VAL A 103 -1.52 -3.60 -8.88
N ASN A 104 -0.59 -3.70 -9.82
CA ASN A 104 0.30 -4.85 -9.98
C ASN A 104 1.72 -4.30 -10.03
N ALA A 105 2.49 -4.54 -8.97
CA ALA A 105 3.83 -4.01 -8.83
C ALA A 105 4.82 -5.13 -8.57
N GLN A 106 5.94 -5.10 -9.30
CA GLN A 106 7.07 -5.98 -9.09
C GLN A 106 8.20 -5.18 -8.45
N ILE A 107 8.78 -5.73 -7.39
CA ILE A 107 9.90 -5.15 -6.65
C ILE A 107 11.04 -6.17 -6.54
N THR A 108 12.25 -5.68 -6.34
CA THR A 108 13.44 -6.49 -6.06
C THR A 108 13.87 -6.25 -4.62
N PRO A 109 13.30 -7.00 -3.66
CA PRO A 109 13.62 -6.80 -2.25
C PRO A 109 15.05 -7.25 -1.92
N SER A 110 15.64 -6.63 -0.89
CA SER A 110 16.95 -7.01 -0.37
C SER A 110 16.96 -8.44 0.18
N GLU A 111 18.14 -9.07 0.24
CA GLU A 111 18.30 -10.43 0.80
C GLU A 111 17.74 -10.52 2.23
N ALA A 112 18.05 -9.53 3.08
CA ALA A 112 17.53 -9.47 4.45
C ALA A 112 16.00 -9.47 4.52
N TRP A 113 15.32 -8.86 3.55
CA TRP A 113 13.86 -8.90 3.46
C TRP A 113 13.35 -10.27 3.03
N GLN A 114 14.01 -10.90 2.05
CA GLN A 114 13.63 -12.22 1.55
C GLN A 114 13.82 -13.32 2.62
N ASP A 115 14.93 -13.27 3.36
CA ASP A 115 15.17 -14.15 4.52
C ASP A 115 14.09 -13.96 5.59
N ALA A 116 13.77 -12.71 5.93
CA ALA A 116 12.73 -12.40 6.91
C ALA A 116 11.35 -12.94 6.47
N VAL A 117 11.03 -12.86 5.19
CA VAL A 117 9.82 -13.46 4.62
C VAL A 117 9.86 -14.99 4.67
N ALA A 118 10.99 -15.61 4.35
CA ALA A 118 11.14 -17.05 4.37
C ALA A 118 10.95 -17.62 5.79
N GLU A 119 11.49 -16.93 6.79
CA GLU A 119 11.39 -17.31 8.20
C GLU A 119 9.98 -17.06 8.77
N ARG A 120 9.33 -15.93 8.41
CA ARG A 120 8.04 -15.53 9.01
C ARG A 120 6.81 -16.01 8.24
N GLY A 121 6.91 -16.21 6.93
CA GLY A 121 5.79 -16.55 6.05
C GLY A 121 4.80 -15.41 5.77
N PHE A 122 5.10 -14.17 6.18
CA PHE A 122 4.28 -12.99 5.94
C PHE A 122 5.12 -11.73 5.76
N ALA A 123 4.52 -10.67 5.23
CA ALA A 123 5.07 -9.32 5.22
C ALA A 123 4.04 -8.27 5.62
N CYS A 124 4.50 -7.16 6.21
CA CYS A 124 3.64 -6.07 6.65
C CYS A 124 3.55 -4.98 5.57
N LEU A 125 2.39 -4.85 4.94
CA LEU A 125 2.09 -3.77 4.00
C LEU A 125 1.58 -2.53 4.74
N ILE A 126 2.17 -1.38 4.43
CA ILE A 126 1.70 -0.05 4.77
C ILE A 126 1.24 0.61 3.47
N PHE A 127 -0.07 0.81 3.30
CA PHE A 127 -0.61 1.51 2.14
C PHE A 127 -1.16 2.86 2.57
N THR A 128 -0.42 3.93 2.24
CA THR A 128 -0.76 5.30 2.61
C THR A 128 -1.41 6.07 1.47
N THR A 129 -2.31 6.99 1.81
CA THR A 129 -2.82 7.98 0.87
C THR A 129 -1.84 9.13 0.65
N ARG A 130 -0.80 9.24 1.49
CA ARG A 130 0.22 10.28 1.40
C ARG A 130 1.14 10.00 0.20
N PRO A 131 1.35 10.96 -0.70
CA PRO A 131 2.24 10.73 -1.83
C PRO A 131 3.69 10.58 -1.37
N TRP A 132 4.47 9.78 -2.11
CA TRP A 132 5.91 9.70 -1.88
C TRP A 132 6.57 11.06 -2.09
N THR A 133 7.38 11.48 -1.13
CA THR A 133 8.12 12.77 -1.19
C THR A 133 9.63 12.59 -1.16
N GLY A 134 10.12 11.35 -1.13
CA GLY A 134 11.56 11.08 -1.17
C GLY A 134 12.12 11.20 -2.57
N GLU A 135 13.43 11.41 -2.66
CA GLU A 135 14.12 11.54 -3.94
C GLU A 135 14.37 10.19 -4.62
N ASP A 136 14.55 9.13 -3.82
CA ASP A 136 14.96 7.80 -4.28
C ASP A 136 14.06 6.71 -3.68
N THR A 137 13.50 5.85 -4.54
CA THR A 137 12.60 4.75 -4.15
C THR A 137 13.32 3.45 -3.83
N ASP A 138 14.65 3.45 -3.89
CA ASP A 138 15.50 2.30 -3.65
C ASP A 138 16.32 2.47 -2.36
N ASP A 139 16.31 3.66 -1.74
CA ASP A 139 16.94 3.94 -0.46
C ASP A 139 16.11 3.43 0.74
N PRO A 140 16.53 2.34 1.41
CA PRO A 140 15.72 1.70 2.45
C PRO A 140 15.57 2.57 3.70
N GLU A 141 16.52 3.47 3.99
CA GLU A 141 16.46 4.37 5.13
C GLU A 141 15.40 5.47 4.92
N ALA A 142 15.38 6.10 3.75
CA ALA A 142 14.35 7.07 3.36
C ALA A 142 12.97 6.41 3.32
N ILE A 143 12.86 5.20 2.76
CA ILE A 143 11.61 4.44 2.74
C ILE A 143 11.13 4.18 4.18
N ALA A 144 12.01 3.68 5.04
CA ALA A 144 11.69 3.39 6.42
C ALA A 144 11.28 4.67 7.18
N ALA A 145 12.00 5.77 7.01
CA ALA A 145 11.71 7.05 7.65
C ALA A 145 10.33 7.59 7.24
N PHE A 146 10.02 7.59 5.94
CA PHE A 146 8.72 8.02 5.44
C PHE A 146 7.59 7.10 5.90
N ALA A 147 7.77 5.79 5.81
CA ALA A 147 6.74 4.81 6.18
C ALA A 147 6.42 4.82 7.68
N ASN A 148 7.39 5.19 8.52
CA ASN A 148 7.24 5.25 9.98
C ASN A 148 6.94 6.65 10.52
N ALA A 149 6.85 7.66 9.66
CA ALA A 149 6.40 8.98 10.07
C ALA A 149 4.95 8.89 10.61
N GLU A 150 4.69 9.57 11.71
CA GLU A 150 3.37 9.55 12.36
C GLU A 150 2.25 9.97 11.40
N GLU A 151 2.48 11.03 10.61
CA GLU A 151 1.55 11.52 9.58
C GLU A 151 1.23 10.43 8.53
N THR A 152 2.23 9.67 8.11
CA THR A 152 2.06 8.56 7.16
C THR A 152 1.22 7.46 7.79
N LEU A 153 1.53 7.07 9.02
CA LEU A 153 0.85 5.99 9.74
C LEU A 153 -0.60 6.32 10.12
N GLN A 154 -0.94 7.60 10.32
CA GLN A 154 -2.31 8.09 10.55
C GLN A 154 -3.15 8.09 9.25
N SER A 155 -2.50 8.13 8.10
CA SER A 155 -3.15 8.14 6.78
C SER A 155 -2.98 6.82 6.01
N ALA A 156 -2.60 5.75 6.70
CA ALA A 156 -2.27 4.47 6.09
C ALA A 156 -3.09 3.30 6.62
N ALA A 157 -3.49 2.43 5.71
CA ALA A 157 -3.91 1.08 6.07
C ALA A 157 -2.68 0.21 6.34
N LYS A 158 -2.78 -0.62 7.37
CA LYS A 158 -1.71 -1.56 7.76
C LYS A 158 -2.25 -2.96 7.62
N VAL A 159 -1.52 -3.82 6.92
CA VAL A 159 -1.98 -5.18 6.59
C VAL A 159 -0.85 -6.17 6.76
N VAL A 160 -1.09 -7.28 7.47
CA VAL A 160 -0.22 -8.46 7.43
C VAL A 160 -0.63 -9.30 6.22
N LEU A 161 0.25 -9.42 5.24
CA LEU A 161 0.01 -10.20 4.03
C LEU A 161 0.68 -11.58 4.14
N PRO A 162 -0.08 -12.68 4.01
CA PRO A 162 0.52 -14.00 3.89
C PRO A 162 1.32 -14.07 2.59
N VAL A 163 2.56 -14.55 2.67
CA VAL A 163 3.40 -14.69 1.49
C VAL A 163 3.06 -15.98 0.78
N ARG A 164 2.82 -15.87 -0.53
CA ARG A 164 2.72 -17.02 -1.42
C ARG A 164 4.06 -17.16 -2.13
N SER A 165 4.75 -18.27 -1.91
CA SER A 165 6.00 -18.54 -2.63
C SER A 165 5.73 -19.43 -3.83
N LEU A 166 6.25 -19.06 -4.99
CA LEU A 166 6.36 -19.99 -6.12
C LEU A 166 7.41 -21.03 -5.74
N ARG A 167 6.99 -22.12 -5.09
CA ARG A 167 7.82 -23.32 -5.06
C ARG A 167 7.90 -23.81 -6.49
N GLY A 168 9.11 -23.75 -7.07
CA GLY A 168 9.38 -24.39 -8.35
C GLY A 168 8.87 -25.82 -8.31
N HIS A 169 7.99 -26.15 -9.26
CA HIS A 169 7.66 -27.53 -9.56
C HIS A 169 8.57 -28.00 -10.68
#